data_AF-A0A6M8SRD1-F1
#
_entry.id   AF-A0A6M8SRD1-F1
#
_cell.length_a   1.000
_cell.length_b   1.000
_cell.length_c   1.000
_cell.angle_alpha   90.00
_cell.angle_beta   90.00
_cell.angle_gamma   90.00
#
_symmetry.space_group_name_H-M   'P 1'
#
loop_
_entity.id
_entity.type
_entity.pdbx_description
1 polymer ?
#
loop_
_entity_poly.entity_id
_entity_poly.type
_entity_poly.pdbx_seq_one_letter_code
_entity_poly.pdbx_strand_id
1 'polypeptide(L)'
;MLICGVDEAGRGPLVGSVFAGAVILPSNHTIEGLNDSKKLSEKQRDRLAVCIKEQAIAWAVASATAAEVDEINILQATMLAMQRAVGALSITPSEVLVDGNRTPVLAMPSRAIIKGDATEACISAASILAKVSRDAEAYALDLRYPQYGFAQHKGYGTAQHLAALAQFGPIPEHRTSFAPVRAAYAQRQLF
;
A
#
# COMPACT_ATOMS: atom_id res chain seq x y z
N MET A 1 -4.27 15.24 22.24
CA MET A 1 -4.69 15.32 20.82
C MET A 1 -4.32 14.01 20.16
N LEU A 2 -5.22 13.39 19.41
CA LEU A 2 -4.95 12.11 18.74
C LEU A 2 -4.54 12.38 17.29
N ILE A 3 -3.28 12.12 16.96
CA ILE A 3 -2.73 12.30 15.62
C ILE A 3 -2.64 10.95 14.92
N CYS A 4 -3.24 10.86 13.73
CA CYS A 4 -3.12 9.70 12.87
C CYS A 4 -2.10 9.97 11.77
N GLY A 5 -1.16 9.05 11.56
CA GLY A 5 -0.31 9.00 10.37
C GLY A 5 -0.89 8.07 9.32
N VAL A 6 -0.76 8.43 8.05
CA VAL A 6 -1.28 7.68 6.90
C VAL A 6 -0.23 7.65 5.79
N ASP A 7 -0.03 6.48 5.20
CA ASP A 7 0.83 6.27 4.03
C ASP A 7 0.35 5.06 3.21
N GLU A 8 0.75 4.98 1.95
CA GLU A 8 0.40 3.92 1.01
C GLU A 8 1.55 2.99 0.61
N ALA A 9 1.18 1.80 0.13
CA ALA A 9 2.07 0.89 -0.57
C ALA A 9 1.41 0.30 -1.81
N GLY A 10 2.19 0.12 -2.88
CA GLY A 10 1.73 -0.58 -4.08
C GLY A 10 1.18 0.32 -5.19
N ARG A 11 1.69 1.55 -5.36
CA ARG A 11 1.32 2.39 -6.51
C ARG A 11 1.91 1.95 -7.85
N GLY A 12 3.17 1.53 -7.86
CA GLY A 12 3.90 1.14 -9.07
C GLY A 12 3.69 -0.29 -9.64
N PRO A 13 3.31 -1.32 -8.85
CA PRO A 13 3.05 -2.66 -9.35
C PRO A 13 2.03 -2.72 -10.50
N LEU A 14 2.22 -3.69 -11.41
CA LEU A 14 1.30 -3.96 -12.52
C LEU A 14 0.10 -4.83 -12.10
N VAL A 15 0.17 -5.45 -10.92
CA VAL A 15 -0.79 -6.42 -10.40
C VAL A 15 -1.03 -6.16 -8.91
N GLY A 16 -2.24 -6.49 -8.46
CA GLY A 16 -2.68 -6.37 -7.08
C GLY A 16 -3.20 -4.98 -6.73
N SER A 17 -3.63 -4.86 -5.48
CA SER A 17 -4.26 -3.66 -4.93
C SER A 17 -3.22 -2.60 -4.54
N VAL A 18 -3.68 -1.37 -4.37
CA VAL A 18 -2.95 -0.36 -3.58
C VAL A 18 -3.46 -0.41 -2.15
N PHE A 19 -2.56 -0.44 -1.18
CA PHE A 19 -2.88 -0.49 0.25
C PHE A 19 -2.54 0.83 0.93
N ALA A 20 -3.28 1.20 1.96
CA ALA A 20 -2.95 2.29 2.86
C ALA A 20 -3.06 1.84 4.32
N GLY A 21 -2.12 2.30 5.14
CA GLY A 21 -2.16 2.16 6.60
C GLY A 21 -2.62 3.46 7.24
N ALA A 22 -3.30 3.34 8.38
CA ALA A 22 -3.62 4.46 9.25
C ALA A 22 -3.24 4.07 10.68
N VAL A 23 -2.43 4.88 11.37
CA VAL A 23 -1.91 4.55 12.71
C VAL A 23 -1.95 5.75 13.63
N ILE A 24 -2.50 5.56 14.83
CA ILE A 24 -2.41 6.50 15.95
C ILE A 24 -1.48 5.89 16.99
N LEU A 25 -0.32 6.50 17.21
CA LEU A 25 0.63 6.07 18.24
C LEU A 25 0.41 6.87 19.53
N PRO A 26 0.58 6.25 20.71
CA PRO A 26 0.64 6.99 21.96
C PRO A 26 1.95 7.79 22.02
N SER A 27 1.93 8.97 22.64
CA SER A 27 3.11 9.85 22.71
C SER A 27 4.31 9.25 23.45
N ASN A 28 4.09 8.21 24.24
CA ASN A 28 5.10 7.48 25.00
C ASN A 28 5.38 6.07 24.43
N HIS A 29 5.05 5.81 23.15
CA HIS A 29 5.41 4.53 22.52
C HIS A 29 6.92 4.28 22.60
N THR A 30 7.32 3.02 22.68
CA THR A 30 8.74 2.62 22.80
C THR A 30 9.24 1.89 21.56
N ILE A 31 8.49 1.96 20.45
CA ILE A 31 8.87 1.35 19.17
C ILE A 31 10.15 2.01 18.62
N GLU A 32 11.27 1.30 18.73
CA GLU A 32 12.54 1.70 18.14
C GLU A 32 12.66 1.24 16.68
N GLY A 33 13.36 2.02 15.86
CA GLY A 33 13.66 1.65 14.46
C GLY A 33 12.56 1.96 13.45
N LEU A 34 11.54 2.73 13.83
CA LEU A 34 10.62 3.37 12.87
C LEU A 34 11.44 4.25 11.92
N ASN A 35 11.30 3.98 10.63
CA ASN A 35 11.96 4.70 9.54
C ASN A 35 11.15 4.48 8.24
N ASP A 36 11.59 5.07 7.14
CA ASP A 36 11.09 4.78 5.79
C ASP A 36 11.08 3.25 5.55
N SER A 37 9.89 2.71 5.30
CA SER A 37 9.67 1.26 5.15
C SER A 37 10.50 0.64 4.03
N LYS A 38 10.91 1.41 3.03
CA LYS A 38 11.74 0.96 1.90
C LYS A 38 13.20 0.77 2.30
N LYS A 39 13.65 1.43 3.37
CA LYS A 39 15.01 1.29 3.93
C LYS A 39 15.13 0.11 4.89
N LEU A 40 14.00 -0.42 5.35
CA LEU A 40 13.95 -1.57 6.25
C LEU A 40 14.02 -2.88 5.45
N SER A 41 14.66 -3.90 6.02
CA SER A 41 14.52 -5.27 5.52
C SER A 41 13.11 -5.80 5.80
N GLU A 42 12.70 -6.84 5.05
CA GLU A 42 11.40 -7.48 5.26
C GLU A 42 11.23 -8.00 6.69
N LYS A 43 12.25 -8.70 7.22
CA LYS A 43 12.26 -9.19 8.60
C LYS A 43 12.10 -8.07 9.64
N GLN A 44 12.68 -6.89 9.39
CA GLN A 44 12.49 -5.73 10.26
C GLN A 44 11.07 -5.19 10.18
N ARG A 45 10.50 -5.08 8.97
CA ARG A 45 9.11 -4.64 8.77
C ARG A 45 8.13 -5.57 9.47
N ASP A 46 8.29 -6.88 9.35
CA ASP A 46 7.40 -7.85 9.98
C ASP A 46 7.43 -7.76 11.51
N ARG A 47 8.63 -7.65 12.09
CA ARG A 47 8.79 -7.40 13.53
C ARG A 47 8.13 -6.09 13.96
N LEU A 48 8.39 -5.00 13.24
CA LEU A 48 7.83 -3.69 13.57
C LEU A 48 6.32 -3.67 13.41
N ALA A 49 5.76 -4.34 12.41
CA ALA A 49 4.32 -4.44 12.23
C ALA A 49 3.62 -5.08 13.44
N VAL A 50 4.23 -6.09 14.08
CA VAL A 50 3.73 -6.64 15.34
C VAL A 50 3.78 -5.59 16.45
N CYS A 51 4.94 -4.95 16.66
CA CYS A 51 5.09 -3.94 17.71
C CYS A 51 4.14 -2.74 17.53
N ILE A 52 3.92 -2.30 16.29
CA ILE A 52 2.98 -1.22 15.96
C ILE A 52 1.57 -1.64 16.35
N LYS A 53 1.13 -2.84 15.97
CA LYS A 53 -0.22 -3.32 16.27
C LYS A 53 -0.48 -3.49 17.77
N GLU A 54 0.55 -3.83 18.53
CA GLU A 54 0.48 -4.00 19.99
C GLU A 54 0.46 -2.67 20.75
N GLN A 55 1.21 -1.66 20.29
CA GLN A 55 1.37 -0.39 21.01
C GLN A 55 0.51 0.75 20.49
N ALA A 56 0.01 0.69 19.25
CA ALA A 56 -0.83 1.75 18.69
C ALA A 56 -2.15 1.87 19.45
N ILE A 57 -2.61 3.10 19.67
CA ILE A 57 -3.93 3.40 20.25
C ILE A 57 -5.03 2.88 19.32
N ALA A 58 -4.86 3.11 18.02
CA ALA A 58 -5.71 2.57 16.97
C ALA A 58 -4.89 2.43 15.69
N TRP A 59 -5.19 1.42 14.89
CA TRP A 59 -4.63 1.25 13.57
C TRP A 59 -5.62 0.53 12.66
N ALA A 60 -5.47 0.75 11.37
CA ALA A 60 -6.21 0.05 10.34
C ALA A 60 -5.39 -0.04 9.05
N VAL A 61 -5.71 -1.04 8.23
CA VAL A 61 -5.18 -1.17 6.87
C VAL A 61 -6.36 -1.39 5.94
N ALA A 62 -6.38 -0.68 4.82
CA ALA A 62 -7.38 -0.86 3.78
C ALA A 62 -6.72 -0.83 2.40
N SER A 63 -7.48 -1.21 1.38
CA SER A 63 -6.99 -1.24 0.01
C SER A 63 -8.02 -0.73 -1.00
N ALA A 64 -7.52 -0.44 -2.19
CA ALA A 64 -8.30 -0.30 -3.41
C ALA A 64 -7.78 -1.31 -4.44
N THR A 65 -8.69 -2.12 -4.97
CA THR A 65 -8.42 -3.25 -5.85
C THR A 65 -7.85 -2.81 -7.21
N ALA A 66 -7.29 -3.75 -7.97
CA ALA A 66 -6.85 -3.47 -9.34
C ALA A 66 -7.99 -2.93 -10.23
N ALA A 67 -9.22 -3.46 -10.06
CA ALA A 67 -10.40 -2.98 -10.78
C ALA A 67 -10.73 -1.52 -10.43
N GLU A 68 -10.67 -1.15 -9.15
CA GLU A 68 -10.87 0.23 -8.73
C GLU A 68 -9.73 1.13 -9.25
N VAL A 69 -8.49 0.66 -9.25
CA VAL A 69 -7.36 1.40 -9.85
C VAL A 69 -7.62 1.66 -11.34
N ASP A 70 -8.17 0.70 -12.07
CA ASP A 70 -8.50 0.85 -13.49
C ASP A 70 -9.69 1.81 -13.71
N GLU A 71 -10.68 1.79 -12.82
CA GLU A 71 -11.88 2.64 -12.90
C GLU A 71 -11.58 4.11 -12.59
N ILE A 72 -10.89 4.37 -11.47
CA ILE A 72 -10.73 5.73 -10.94
C ILE A 72 -9.30 6.26 -11.02
N ASN A 73 -8.37 5.55 -11.65
CA ASN A 73 -6.92 5.80 -11.71
C ASN A 73 -6.16 5.61 -10.38
N ILE A 74 -4.84 5.41 -10.49
CA ILE A 74 -3.99 5.08 -9.33
C ILE A 74 -3.95 6.16 -8.25
N LEU A 75 -4.05 7.43 -8.62
CA LEU A 75 -4.04 8.51 -7.64
C LEU A 75 -5.33 8.47 -6.81
N GLN A 76 -6.50 8.39 -7.44
CA GLN A 76 -7.77 8.37 -6.70
C GLN A 76 -7.95 7.06 -5.93
N ALA A 77 -7.51 5.92 -6.49
CA ALA A 77 -7.50 4.66 -5.77
C ALA A 77 -6.61 4.70 -4.52
N THR A 78 -5.47 5.42 -4.58
CA THR A 78 -4.64 5.67 -3.40
C THR A 78 -5.41 6.48 -2.36
N MET A 79 -6.06 7.58 -2.77
CA MET A 79 -6.88 8.41 -1.87
C MET A 79 -8.05 7.61 -1.26
N LEU A 80 -8.70 6.75 -2.04
CA LEU A 80 -9.77 5.87 -1.60
C LEU A 80 -9.27 4.86 -0.55
N ALA A 81 -8.11 4.23 -0.77
CA ALA A 81 -7.51 3.33 0.21
C ALA A 81 -7.20 4.06 1.52
N MET A 82 -6.67 5.29 1.45
CA MET A 82 -6.41 6.13 2.63
C MET A 82 -7.70 6.50 3.38
N GLN A 83 -8.77 6.88 2.67
CA GLN A 83 -10.08 7.17 3.27
C GLN A 83 -10.63 5.95 4.00
N ARG A 84 -10.55 4.76 3.38
CA ARG A 84 -10.98 3.50 3.99
C ARG A 84 -10.15 3.17 5.22
N ALA A 85 -8.83 3.36 5.18
CA ALA A 85 -7.96 3.09 6.31
C ALA A 85 -8.31 4.00 7.49
N VAL A 86 -8.47 5.32 7.27
CA VAL A 86 -8.87 6.26 8.33
C VAL A 86 -10.28 5.96 8.85
N GLY A 87 -11.23 5.65 7.95
CA GLY A 87 -12.62 5.33 8.31
C GLY A 87 -12.78 4.01 9.08
N ALA A 88 -11.81 3.10 8.96
CA ALA A 88 -11.79 1.83 9.68
C ALA A 88 -11.11 1.90 11.06
N LEU A 89 -10.57 3.05 11.46
CA LEU A 89 -10.03 3.24 12.81
C LEU A 89 -11.14 3.09 13.85
N SER A 90 -10.85 2.40 14.95
CA SER A 90 -11.76 2.27 16.10
C SER A 90 -12.00 3.59 16.85
N ILE A 91 -11.14 4.60 16.60
CA ILE A 91 -11.18 5.92 17.24
C ILE A 91 -11.00 6.99 16.17
N THR A 92 -11.82 8.04 16.22
CA THR A 92 -11.70 9.19 15.33
C THR A 92 -10.51 10.06 15.73
N PRO A 93 -9.52 10.29 14.84
CA PRO A 93 -8.39 11.17 15.13
C PRO A 93 -8.81 12.64 15.14
N SER A 94 -8.03 13.45 15.88
CA SER A 94 -8.18 14.91 15.88
C SER A 94 -7.63 15.55 14.60
N GLU A 95 -6.57 14.97 14.04
CA GLU A 95 -5.93 15.39 12.78
C GLU A 95 -5.26 14.18 12.12
N VAL A 96 -5.21 14.20 10.78
CA VAL A 96 -4.51 13.19 9.96
C VAL A 96 -3.31 13.80 9.24
N LEU A 97 -2.14 13.20 9.43
CA LEU A 97 -0.90 13.50 8.70
C LEU A 97 -0.72 12.46 7.60
N VAL A 98 -0.59 12.91 6.35
CA VAL A 98 -0.52 12.03 5.18
C VAL A 98 0.85 12.16 4.53
N ASP A 99 1.53 11.06 4.20
CA ASP A 99 2.75 11.13 3.40
C ASP A 99 2.48 11.71 2.00
N GLY A 100 3.38 12.58 1.55
CA GLY A 100 3.35 13.16 0.21
C GLY A 100 2.84 14.60 0.18
N ASN A 101 2.13 14.96 -0.88
CA ASN A 101 1.76 16.36 -1.19
C ASN A 101 0.26 16.59 -1.37
N ARG A 102 -0.57 15.58 -1.07
CA ARG A 102 -2.03 15.63 -1.18
C ARG A 102 -2.64 14.88 -0.02
N THR A 103 -3.84 15.30 0.36
CA THR A 103 -4.65 14.60 1.35
C THR A 103 -5.93 14.08 0.71
N PRO A 104 -6.47 12.94 1.18
CA PRO A 104 -7.81 12.53 0.82
C PRO A 104 -8.84 13.49 1.46
N VAL A 105 -10.05 13.50 0.92
CA VAL A 105 -11.19 14.16 1.57
C VAL A 105 -11.54 13.36 2.82
N LEU A 106 -11.50 14.01 3.99
CA LEU A 106 -11.73 13.40 5.29
C LEU A 106 -12.67 14.29 6.12
N ALA A 107 -13.39 13.69 7.06
CA ALA A 107 -14.30 14.41 7.97
C ALA A 107 -13.57 15.25 9.04
N MET A 108 -12.27 15.01 9.21
CA MET A 108 -11.39 15.73 10.13
C MET A 108 -10.29 16.47 9.37
N PRO A 109 -9.64 17.47 10.00
CA PRO A 109 -8.49 18.15 9.41
C PRO A 109 -7.39 17.17 8.99
N SER A 110 -6.79 17.44 7.84
CA SER A 110 -5.64 16.68 7.36
C SER A 110 -4.61 17.60 6.72
N ARG A 111 -3.33 17.21 6.80
CA ARG A 111 -2.24 17.87 6.10
C ARG A 111 -1.25 16.88 5.52
N ALA A 112 -0.72 17.22 4.35
CA ALA A 112 0.29 16.42 3.68
C ALA A 112 1.69 16.81 4.16
N ILE A 113 2.55 15.82 4.35
CA ILE A 113 3.95 15.99 4.75
C ILE A 113 4.81 15.26 3.74
N ILE A 114 5.64 16.00 3.01
CA ILE A 114 6.56 15.42 2.03
C ILE A 114 7.64 14.66 2.79
N LYS A 115 7.77 13.35 2.51
CA LYS A 115 8.67 12.42 3.24
C LYS A 115 8.31 12.32 4.72
N GLY A 116 7.01 12.33 5.00
CA GLY A 116 6.46 12.16 6.33
C GLY A 116 6.84 10.81 6.94
N ASP A 117 7.03 9.78 6.12
CA ASP A 117 7.52 8.46 6.55
C ASP A 117 8.92 8.50 7.20
N ALA A 118 9.72 9.52 6.87
CA ALA A 118 11.05 9.74 7.44
C ALA A 118 11.07 10.71 8.63
N THR A 119 10.01 11.50 8.83
CA THR A 119 9.97 12.58 9.85
C THR A 119 8.94 12.37 10.94
N GLU A 120 7.85 11.66 10.65
CA GLU A 120 6.73 11.45 11.56
C GLU A 120 6.59 9.97 11.89
N ALA A 121 6.75 9.63 13.18
CA ALA A 121 6.69 8.23 13.64
C ALA A 121 5.36 7.53 13.29
N CYS A 122 4.24 8.25 13.34
CA CYS A 122 2.93 7.72 12.98
C CYS A 122 2.81 7.41 11.48
N ILE A 123 3.39 8.24 10.60
CA ILE A 123 3.42 7.99 9.16
C ILE A 123 4.36 6.83 8.85
N SER A 124 5.54 6.80 9.47
CA SER A 124 6.46 5.65 9.37
C SER A 124 5.76 4.34 9.74
N ALA A 125 5.03 4.30 10.87
CA ALA A 125 4.28 3.14 11.29
C ALA A 125 3.19 2.75 10.27
N ALA A 126 2.45 3.72 9.73
CA ALA A 126 1.45 3.49 8.68
C ALA A 126 2.07 2.89 7.41
N SER A 127 3.22 3.42 6.97
CA SER A 127 3.96 2.93 5.81
C SER A 127 4.35 1.45 5.94
N ILE A 128 4.78 1.06 7.15
CA ILE A 128 5.18 -0.32 7.47
C ILE A 128 3.96 -1.24 7.39
N LEU A 129 2.83 -0.86 8.01
CA LEU A 129 1.61 -1.67 7.95
C LEU A 129 1.09 -1.81 6.51
N ALA A 130 1.06 -0.72 5.75
CA ALA A 130 0.68 -0.75 4.34
C ALA A 130 1.58 -1.69 3.54
N LYS A 131 2.90 -1.59 3.73
CA LYS A 131 3.89 -2.39 3.00
C LYS A 131 3.80 -3.88 3.33
N VAL A 132 3.66 -4.25 4.60
CA VAL A 132 3.52 -5.65 5.03
C VAL A 132 2.25 -6.27 4.45
N SER A 133 1.10 -5.58 4.53
CA SER A 133 -0.16 -6.07 3.95
C SER A 133 -0.09 -6.22 2.43
N ARG A 134 0.57 -5.28 1.76
CA ARG A 134 0.76 -5.31 0.31
C ARG A 134 1.69 -6.43 -0.14
N ASP A 135 2.71 -6.75 0.63
CA ASP A 135 3.59 -7.89 0.33
C ASP A 135 2.88 -9.23 0.60
N ALA A 136 2.04 -9.30 1.64
CA ALA A 136 1.18 -10.46 1.88
C ALA A 136 0.24 -10.75 0.70
N GLU A 137 -0.34 -9.72 0.07
CA GLU A 137 -1.15 -9.91 -1.15
C GLU A 137 -0.31 -10.48 -2.30
N ALA A 138 0.91 -9.98 -2.50
CA ALA A 138 1.80 -10.51 -3.54
C ALA A 138 2.17 -11.98 -3.30
N TYR A 139 2.35 -12.41 -2.05
CA TYR A 139 2.55 -13.81 -1.71
C TYR A 139 1.32 -14.67 -1.98
N ALA A 140 0.13 -14.19 -1.61
CA ALA A 140 -1.11 -14.89 -1.91
C ALA A 140 -1.37 -15.01 -3.42
N LEU A 141 -0.99 -14.00 -4.19
CA LEU A 141 -1.03 -14.04 -5.65
C LEU A 141 -0.04 -15.05 -6.22
N ASP A 142 1.19 -15.10 -5.69
CA ASP A 142 2.21 -16.05 -6.11
C ASP A 142 1.76 -17.51 -5.92
N LEU A 143 1.12 -17.82 -4.78
CA LEU A 143 0.56 -19.14 -4.53
C LEU A 143 -0.54 -19.52 -5.53
N ARG A 144 -1.35 -18.55 -5.96
CA ARG A 144 -2.44 -18.78 -6.92
C ARG A 144 -1.95 -18.83 -8.37
N TYR A 145 -0.90 -18.07 -8.68
CA TYR A 145 -0.37 -17.90 -10.03
C TYR A 145 1.18 -18.00 -10.02
N PRO A 146 1.72 -19.19 -9.69
CA PRO A 146 3.17 -19.37 -9.46
C PRO A 146 4.02 -19.08 -10.70
N GLN A 147 3.44 -19.16 -11.90
CA GLN A 147 4.13 -18.90 -13.16
C GLN A 147 4.59 -17.46 -13.34
N TYR A 148 4.08 -16.50 -12.56
CA TYR A 148 4.50 -15.10 -12.64
C TYR A 148 5.64 -14.75 -11.70
N GLY A 149 5.84 -15.46 -10.58
CA GLY A 149 6.91 -15.18 -9.61
C GLY A 149 6.69 -13.92 -8.76
N PHE A 150 5.42 -13.57 -8.49
CA PHE A 150 5.02 -12.40 -7.69
C PHE A 150 5.68 -12.32 -6.31
N ALA A 151 6.06 -13.44 -5.70
CA ALA A 151 6.77 -13.44 -4.42
C ALA A 151 8.15 -12.75 -4.51
N GLN A 152 8.79 -12.74 -5.69
CA GLN A 152 10.14 -12.18 -5.85
C GLN A 152 10.10 -10.68 -6.14
N HIS A 153 9.40 -10.30 -7.20
CA HIS A 153 9.35 -8.91 -7.68
C HIS A 153 8.13 -8.15 -7.18
N LYS A 154 7.30 -8.76 -6.33
CA LYS A 154 6.17 -8.11 -5.68
C LYS A 154 5.20 -7.52 -6.72
N GLY A 155 5.07 -8.09 -7.91
CA GLY A 155 4.19 -7.53 -8.95
C GLY A 155 4.68 -6.25 -9.63
N TYR A 156 5.86 -5.73 -9.31
CA TYR A 156 6.50 -4.67 -10.12
C TYR A 156 6.85 -5.20 -11.51
N GLY A 157 6.88 -4.32 -12.52
CA GLY A 157 7.16 -4.66 -13.91
C GLY A 157 8.64 -4.95 -14.18
N THR A 158 9.19 -5.99 -13.54
CA THR A 158 10.55 -6.49 -13.82
C THR A 158 10.58 -7.26 -15.14
N ALA A 159 11.77 -7.51 -15.68
CA ALA A 159 11.92 -8.31 -16.90
C ALA A 159 11.24 -9.69 -16.78
N GLN A 160 11.37 -10.33 -15.61
CA GLN A 160 10.68 -11.59 -15.29
C GLN A 160 9.16 -11.46 -15.39
N HIS A 161 8.58 -10.42 -14.78
CA HIS A 161 7.15 -10.21 -14.79
C HIS A 161 6.62 -9.93 -16.20
N LEU A 162 7.33 -9.09 -16.97
CA LEU A 162 6.93 -8.77 -18.35
C LEU A 162 7.01 -9.99 -19.27
N ALA A 163 8.00 -10.87 -19.08
CA ALA A 163 8.11 -12.13 -19.81
C ALA A 163 6.94 -13.07 -19.47
N ALA A 164 6.62 -13.23 -18.17
CA ALA A 164 5.48 -14.04 -17.74
C ALA A 164 4.15 -13.47 -18.25
N LEU A 165 3.99 -12.14 -18.23
CA LEU A 165 2.82 -11.45 -18.77
C LEU A 165 2.66 -11.68 -20.28
N ALA A 166 3.76 -11.68 -21.05
CA ALA A 166 3.72 -11.97 -22.48
C ALA A 166 3.36 -13.45 -22.75
N GLN A 167 3.90 -14.36 -21.95
CA GLN A 167 3.69 -15.80 -22.13
C GLN A 167 2.30 -16.28 -21.67
N PHE A 168 1.90 -15.89 -20.47
CA PHE A 168 0.69 -16.39 -19.79
C PHE A 168 -0.48 -15.41 -19.83
N GLY A 169 -0.24 -14.18 -20.31
CA GLY A 169 -1.21 -13.11 -20.41
C GLY A 169 -1.50 -12.44 -19.07
N PRO A 170 -2.42 -11.46 -19.07
CA PRO A 170 -2.90 -10.84 -17.84
C PRO A 170 -3.92 -11.74 -17.11
N ILE A 171 -4.10 -11.46 -15.81
CA ILE A 171 -5.06 -12.12 -14.90
C ILE A 171 -5.99 -11.04 -14.32
N PRO A 172 -7.12 -11.38 -13.67
CA PRO A 172 -8.06 -10.39 -13.14
C PRO A 172 -7.45 -9.35 -12.18
N GLU A 173 -6.39 -9.72 -11.45
CA GLU A 173 -5.70 -8.81 -10.54
C GLU A 173 -4.66 -7.90 -11.21
N HIS A 174 -4.42 -8.04 -12.52
CA HIS A 174 -3.59 -7.08 -13.25
C HIS A 174 -4.34 -5.77 -13.50
N ARG A 175 -3.64 -4.64 -13.40
CA ARG A 175 -4.17 -3.30 -13.65
C ARG A 175 -4.18 -3.03 -15.14
N THR A 176 -5.30 -3.29 -15.78
CA THR A 176 -5.49 -3.23 -17.23
C THR A 176 -5.25 -1.83 -17.81
N SER A 177 -5.39 -0.79 -16.99
CA SER A 177 -5.09 0.60 -17.35
C SER A 177 -3.58 0.90 -17.42
N PHE A 178 -2.72 0.03 -16.91
CA PHE A 178 -1.26 0.23 -16.94
C PHE A 178 -0.69 -0.22 -18.29
N ALA A 179 0.20 0.58 -18.88
CA ALA A 179 0.63 0.43 -20.26
C ALA A 179 1.14 -0.98 -20.63
N PRO A 180 2.00 -1.66 -19.82
CA PRO A 180 2.47 -3.01 -20.15
C PRO A 180 1.34 -4.04 -20.16
N VAL A 181 0.38 -3.92 -19.23
CA VAL A 181 -0.77 -4.84 -19.12
C VAL A 181 -1.74 -4.63 -20.28
N ARG A 182 -2.05 -3.37 -20.60
CA ARG A 182 -2.91 -3.02 -21.74
C ARG A 182 -2.35 -3.57 -23.06
N ALA A 183 -1.03 -3.47 -23.26
CA ALA A 183 -0.37 -4.01 -24.45
C ALA A 183 -0.51 -5.53 -24.54
N ALA A 184 -0.36 -6.25 -23.41
CA ALA A 184 -0.53 -7.70 -23.36
C ALA A 184 -1.98 -8.14 -23.66
N TYR A 185 -2.99 -7.37 -23.20
CA TYR A 185 -4.39 -7.62 -23.58
C TYR A 185 -4.63 -7.45 -25.08
N ALA A 186 -4.12 -6.38 -25.68
CA ALA A 186 -4.31 -6.10 -27.10
C ALA A 186 -3.69 -7.18 -28.00
N GLN A 187 -2.52 -7.70 -27.65
CA GLN A 187 -1.87 -8.78 -28.38
C GLN A 187 -2.70 -10.06 -28.39
N ARG A 188 -3.43 -10.36 -27.32
CA ARG A 188 -4.29 -11.55 -27.23
C ARG A 188 -5.60 -11.48 -28.01
N GLN A 189 -6.07 -10.28 -28.37
CA GLN A 189 -7.28 -10.15 -29.20
C GLN A 189 -6.98 -10.26 -30.70
N LEU A 190 -5.70 -10.26 -31.08
CA LEU A 190 -5.24 -10.32 -32.48
C LEU A 190 -4.89 -11.75 -32.94
N PHE A 191 -4.93 -12.73 -32.04
CA PHE A 191 -4.64 -14.15 -32.29
C PHE A 191 -5.74 -15.02 -31.68
#